data_AF-A0A6S7IIL2-F1
#
_entry.id   AF-A0A6S7IIL2-F1
#
_cell.length_a   1.000
_cell.length_b   1.000
_cell.length_c   1.000
_cell.angle_alpha   90.00
_cell.angle_beta   90.00
_cell.angle_gamma   90.00
#
_symmetry.space_group_name_H-M   'P 1'
#
loop_
_entity.id
_entity.type
_entity.pdbx_description
1 polymer ?
#
loop_
_entity_poly.entity_id
_entity_poly.type
_entity_poly.pdbx_seq_one_letter_code
_entity_poly.pdbx_strand_id
1 'polypeptide(L)'
;MLIGFLALVQSQYMIDKTKVLKDKVLYGYEYRNFTMTTVDECFLQCYENCFCMAFQMCPNTQCQLLSSNQFQFPSALVTTEGCSYYDILPDLQQIKKMNASGCNRVSVCQFHDHLCQNNGSYVALTPTDHTTPRYKCQCLTGYTGSLCQHAIKSCLAYSNGSRVPGNYQVLDDNMKPYEVFCDFDSSSNKVWTLVSSYQLQNKVNFDKSYSKNWPVNEDTPRWDEYRLSKPRMQSVQNDSSKFRVTCKYDTDGLNYTDYLEARNEHVDVLNFVDQQTSSTVVCSFVDYVNIRGDDCGFCTMILYQNVYTFHADSSRTDGCDFQSTGAEKCGGIGEDNFGLYNCVNPAHRCSSSADATTQLWFGTDWL
;
A
#
# COMPACT_ATOMS: atom_id res chain seq x y z
N MET A 1 46.94 -31.23 -20.80
CA MET A 1 46.60 -31.98 -19.57
C MET A 1 45.14 -31.64 -19.26
N LEU A 2 44.28 -32.66 -19.20
CA LEU A 2 42.81 -32.57 -19.22
C LEU A 2 42.24 -31.55 -18.23
N ILE A 3 41.59 -30.50 -18.72
CA ILE A 3 40.50 -29.81 -18.01
C ILE A 3 39.23 -30.17 -18.79
N GLY A 4 38.92 -31.47 -18.81
CA GLY A 4 37.73 -32.02 -19.43
C GLY A 4 36.90 -32.71 -18.34
N PHE A 5 35.61 -32.41 -18.32
CA PHE A 5 34.54 -33.23 -17.72
C PHE A 5 34.33 -33.26 -16.19
N LEU A 6 35.06 -32.52 -15.35
CA LEU A 6 34.93 -32.67 -13.88
C LEU A 6 34.17 -31.58 -13.09
N ALA A 7 33.46 -30.64 -13.73
CA ALA A 7 32.70 -29.61 -12.98
C ALA A 7 31.21 -29.40 -13.37
N LEU A 8 30.67 -30.11 -14.37
CA LEU A 8 29.27 -29.94 -14.79
C LEU A 8 28.29 -30.95 -14.18
N VAL A 9 28.76 -31.97 -13.46
CA VAL A 9 27.89 -33.03 -12.90
C VAL A 9 27.26 -32.63 -11.55
N GLN A 10 27.45 -31.39 -11.09
CA GLN A 10 26.94 -30.88 -9.80
C GLN A 10 26.30 -29.48 -9.89
N SER A 11 25.93 -28.98 -11.08
CA SER A 11 25.21 -27.70 -11.16
C SER A 11 23.72 -27.90 -10.85
N GLN A 12 23.21 -27.18 -9.86
CA GLN A 12 21.77 -27.19 -9.50
C GLN A 12 20.87 -26.61 -10.58
N TYR A 13 21.45 -25.92 -11.56
CA TYR A 13 20.75 -25.28 -12.66
C TYR A 13 21.40 -25.64 -13.99
N MET A 14 20.59 -25.67 -15.04
CA MET A 14 20.98 -26.03 -16.39
C MET A 14 20.23 -25.18 -17.40
N ILE A 15 20.77 -25.10 -18.62
CA ILE A 15 20.04 -24.60 -19.80
C ILE A 15 19.70 -25.77 -20.72
N ASP A 16 18.45 -25.82 -21.18
CA ASP A 16 18.04 -26.75 -22.23
C ASP A 16 18.11 -26.03 -23.58
N LYS A 17 19.25 -26.15 -24.27
CA LYS A 17 19.48 -25.53 -25.59
C LYS A 17 18.51 -26.03 -26.68
N THR A 18 17.74 -27.10 -26.43
CA THR A 18 16.71 -27.58 -27.36
C THR A 18 15.36 -26.89 -27.18
N LYS A 19 15.13 -26.22 -26.03
CA LYS A 19 13.87 -25.53 -25.69
C LYS A 19 13.97 -24.00 -25.80
N VAL A 20 15.01 -23.51 -26.47
CA VAL A 20 15.22 -22.08 -26.70
C VAL A 20 14.04 -21.49 -27.45
N LEU A 21 13.56 -20.35 -26.98
CA LEU A 21 12.49 -19.62 -27.64
C LEU A 21 13.13 -18.58 -28.57
N LYS A 22 13.09 -18.88 -29.87
CA LYS A 22 13.57 -17.98 -30.92
C LYS A 22 12.61 -16.83 -31.14
N ASP A 23 13.15 -15.68 -31.50
CA ASP A 23 12.44 -14.43 -31.74
C ASP A 23 11.57 -14.03 -30.55
N LYS A 24 12.03 -14.33 -29.34
CA LYS A 24 11.35 -14.06 -28.07
C LYS A 24 12.27 -13.37 -27.08
N VAL A 25 11.67 -12.48 -26.29
CA VAL A 25 12.29 -11.78 -25.16
C VAL A 25 11.27 -11.66 -24.02
N LEU A 26 11.76 -11.57 -22.79
CA LEU A 26 10.92 -11.28 -21.63
C LEU A 26 10.99 -9.78 -21.34
N TYR A 27 9.98 -9.03 -21.78
CA TYR A 27 10.00 -7.58 -21.73
C TYR A 27 9.81 -7.04 -20.30
N GLY A 28 10.62 -6.05 -19.92
CA GLY A 28 10.52 -5.35 -18.62
C GLY A 28 11.24 -6.02 -17.45
N TYR A 29 11.91 -7.17 -17.67
CA TYR A 29 12.64 -7.90 -16.62
C TYR A 29 14.17 -7.90 -16.80
N GLU A 30 14.66 -7.28 -17.87
CA GLU A 30 16.07 -6.95 -18.06
C GLU A 30 16.59 -6.06 -16.91
N TYR A 31 17.69 -6.46 -16.29
CA TYR A 31 18.36 -5.62 -15.28
C TYR A 31 19.86 -5.43 -15.52
N ARG A 32 20.47 -6.21 -16.43
CA ARG A 32 21.90 -6.09 -16.74
C ARG A 32 22.21 -6.61 -18.13
N ASN A 33 23.03 -5.85 -18.87
CA ASN A 33 23.45 -6.17 -20.23
C ASN A 33 24.97 -6.39 -20.29
N PHE A 34 25.42 -7.29 -21.15
CA PHE A 34 26.82 -7.64 -21.36
C PHE A 34 27.15 -7.81 -22.84
N THR A 35 28.34 -7.43 -23.26
CA THR A 35 28.80 -7.52 -24.66
C THR A 35 29.30 -8.93 -25.06
N MET A 36 28.88 -9.98 -24.35
CA MET A 36 29.30 -11.35 -24.67
C MET A 36 28.37 -11.96 -25.71
N THR A 37 28.95 -12.67 -26.67
CA THR A 37 28.22 -13.17 -27.84
C THR A 37 27.86 -14.65 -27.75
N THR A 38 28.38 -15.36 -26.74
CA THR A 38 28.11 -16.79 -26.58
C THR A 38 27.07 -17.07 -25.49
N VAL A 39 26.21 -18.05 -25.75
CA VAL A 39 25.17 -18.50 -24.81
C VAL A 39 25.80 -19.04 -23.52
N ASP A 40 26.94 -19.72 -23.62
CA ASP A 40 27.59 -20.34 -22.46
C ASP A 40 28.21 -19.30 -21.52
N GLU A 41 28.81 -18.22 -22.05
CA GLU A 41 29.27 -17.10 -21.23
C GLU A 41 28.10 -16.38 -20.53
N CYS A 42 27.01 -16.14 -21.27
CA CYS A 42 25.83 -15.47 -20.71
C CYS A 42 25.15 -16.33 -19.63
N PHE A 43 25.07 -17.64 -19.86
CA PHE A 43 24.62 -18.60 -18.87
C PHE A 43 25.47 -18.55 -17.60
N LEU A 44 26.81 -18.51 -17.72
CA LEU A 44 27.69 -18.43 -16.56
C LEU A 44 27.46 -17.14 -15.76
N GLN A 45 27.32 -15.99 -16.42
CA GLN A 45 26.99 -14.73 -15.72
C GLN A 45 25.67 -14.81 -14.97
N CYS A 46 24.65 -15.40 -15.58
CA CYS A 46 23.35 -15.58 -14.95
C CYS A 46 23.42 -16.59 -13.80
N TYR A 47 24.13 -17.71 -14.00
CA TYR A 47 24.33 -18.74 -12.99
C TYR A 47 25.02 -18.19 -11.74
N GLU A 48 26.04 -17.35 -11.93
CA GLU A 48 26.78 -16.71 -10.85
C GLU A 48 26.01 -15.58 -10.14
N ASN A 49 24.90 -15.08 -10.69
CA ASN A 49 24.10 -14.02 -10.10
C ASN A 49 22.78 -14.53 -9.52
N CYS A 50 22.58 -14.42 -8.20
CA CYS A 50 21.35 -14.89 -7.56
C CYS A 50 20.09 -14.15 -8.00
N PHE A 51 20.21 -12.94 -8.56
CA PHE A 51 19.06 -12.21 -9.10
C PHE A 51 18.63 -12.73 -10.48
N CYS A 52 19.48 -13.49 -11.16
CA CYS A 52 19.19 -13.97 -12.50
C CYS A 52 18.35 -15.25 -12.49
N MET A 53 17.20 -15.20 -13.17
CA MET A 53 16.26 -16.31 -13.35
C MET A 53 16.24 -16.86 -14.79
N ALA A 54 16.58 -16.01 -15.76
CA ALA A 54 16.66 -16.34 -17.17
C ALA A 54 17.60 -15.33 -17.87
N PHE A 55 17.91 -15.57 -19.13
CA PHE A 55 18.64 -14.60 -19.95
C PHE A 55 18.17 -14.61 -21.40
N GLN A 56 18.52 -13.57 -22.13
CA GLN A 56 18.24 -13.48 -23.56
C GLN A 56 19.46 -12.94 -24.32
N MET A 57 19.62 -13.42 -25.55
CA MET A 57 20.69 -13.01 -26.47
C MET A 57 20.06 -12.22 -27.60
N CYS A 58 20.53 -11.00 -27.85
CA CYS A 58 20.01 -10.11 -28.89
C CYS A 58 21.16 -9.49 -29.70
N PRO A 59 20.97 -9.15 -30.99
CA PRO A 59 22.05 -8.66 -31.85
C PRO A 59 22.73 -7.37 -31.35
N ASN A 60 21.99 -6.49 -30.66
CA ASN A 60 22.46 -5.16 -30.25
C ASN A 60 22.98 -5.10 -28.80
N THR A 61 22.57 -6.03 -27.93
CA THR A 61 22.94 -6.05 -26.49
C THR A 61 23.72 -7.30 -26.08
N GLN A 62 23.82 -8.28 -27.00
CA GLN A 62 24.59 -9.53 -26.97
C GLN A 62 24.25 -10.49 -25.82
N CYS A 63 24.15 -10.08 -24.55
CA CYS A 63 23.59 -10.88 -23.44
C CYS A 63 22.84 -9.99 -22.47
N GLN A 64 21.60 -10.35 -22.12
CA GLN A 64 20.78 -9.63 -21.14
C GLN A 64 20.29 -10.58 -20.06
N LEU A 65 20.60 -10.25 -18.81
CA LEU A 65 20.15 -11.00 -17.64
C LEU A 65 18.77 -10.54 -17.20
N LEU A 66 17.93 -11.50 -16.84
CA LEU A 66 16.53 -11.28 -16.48
C LEU A 66 16.29 -11.61 -15.02
N SER A 67 15.58 -10.72 -14.32
CA SER A 67 15.21 -10.86 -12.90
C SER A 67 14.08 -11.88 -12.68
N SER A 68 13.48 -12.36 -13.77
CA SER A 68 12.37 -13.29 -13.78
C SER A 68 12.42 -14.22 -15.00
N ASN A 69 11.48 -15.16 -15.09
CA ASN A 69 11.35 -16.09 -16.21
C ASN A 69 9.91 -16.19 -16.75
N GLN A 70 9.72 -16.96 -17.82
CA GLN A 70 8.42 -17.16 -18.47
C GLN A 70 7.41 -17.95 -17.61
N PHE A 71 7.86 -18.71 -16.62
CA PHE A 71 6.96 -19.44 -15.73
C PHE A 71 6.31 -18.50 -14.71
N GLN A 72 7.03 -17.45 -14.30
CA GLN A 72 6.53 -16.40 -13.41
C GLN A 72 5.68 -15.37 -14.16
N PHE A 73 6.09 -14.97 -15.38
CA PHE A 73 5.36 -13.96 -16.18
C PHE A 73 5.23 -14.36 -17.65
N PRO A 74 4.36 -15.34 -17.97
CA PRO A 74 4.21 -15.82 -19.35
C PRO A 74 3.69 -14.74 -20.31
N SER A 75 2.88 -13.80 -19.81
CA SER A 75 2.32 -12.70 -20.61
C SER A 75 3.36 -11.63 -21.00
N ALA A 76 4.51 -11.58 -20.31
CA ALA A 76 5.59 -10.65 -20.63
C ALA A 76 6.51 -11.15 -21.75
N LEU A 77 6.30 -12.37 -22.23
CA LEU A 77 7.09 -12.95 -23.30
C LEU A 77 6.58 -12.47 -24.67
N VAL A 78 7.33 -11.56 -25.28
CA VAL A 78 6.93 -10.88 -26.54
C VAL A 78 7.82 -11.30 -27.70
N THR A 79 7.32 -11.11 -28.92
CA THR A 79 8.09 -11.41 -30.14
C THR A 79 9.07 -10.29 -30.43
N THR A 80 10.34 -10.62 -30.65
CA THR A 80 11.39 -9.68 -31.06
C THR A 80 12.36 -10.42 -31.97
N GLU A 81 12.32 -10.06 -33.25
CA GLU A 81 13.09 -10.73 -34.30
C GLU A 81 14.59 -10.66 -34.04
N GLY A 82 15.27 -11.79 -34.22
CA GLY A 82 16.72 -11.91 -34.03
C GLY A 82 17.18 -12.11 -32.59
N CYS A 83 16.28 -12.01 -31.61
CA CYS A 83 16.58 -12.35 -30.21
C CYS A 83 16.28 -13.82 -29.91
N SER A 84 16.88 -14.35 -28.84
CA SER A 84 16.58 -15.69 -28.33
C SER A 84 16.53 -15.69 -26.81
N TYR A 85 15.48 -16.27 -26.25
CA TYR A 85 15.25 -16.39 -24.81
C TYR A 85 15.63 -17.77 -24.29
N TYR A 86 16.28 -17.79 -23.12
CA TYR A 86 16.82 -18.98 -22.46
C TYR A 86 16.38 -19.03 -21.00
N ASP A 87 15.68 -20.11 -20.62
CA ASP A 87 15.45 -20.41 -19.21
C ASP A 87 16.67 -21.03 -18.56
N ILE A 88 16.92 -20.62 -17.32
CA ILE A 88 17.77 -21.36 -16.41
C ILE A 88 16.87 -22.21 -15.52
N LEU A 89 16.91 -23.52 -15.73
CA LEU A 89 16.02 -24.47 -15.07
C LEU A 89 16.75 -25.17 -13.92
N PRO A 90 16.13 -25.24 -12.73
CA PRO A 90 16.67 -26.06 -11.65
C PRO A 90 16.52 -27.55 -11.97
N ASP A 91 17.56 -28.36 -11.67
CA ASP A 91 17.44 -29.82 -11.71
C ASP A 91 16.73 -30.31 -10.43
N LEU A 92 15.40 -30.26 -10.46
CA LEU A 92 14.55 -30.64 -9.33
C LEU A 92 14.77 -32.09 -8.87
N GLN A 93 15.16 -33.00 -9.78
CA GLN A 93 15.42 -34.40 -9.42
C GLN A 93 16.73 -34.52 -8.64
N GLN A 94 17.77 -33.84 -9.10
CA GLN A 94 19.05 -33.82 -8.42
C GLN A 94 18.96 -33.12 -7.06
N ILE A 95 18.24 -31.99 -6.98
CA ILE A 95 17.99 -31.26 -5.73
C ILE A 95 17.26 -32.14 -4.72
N LYS A 96 16.22 -32.88 -5.12
CA LYS A 96 15.51 -33.81 -4.23
C LYS A 96 16.44 -34.89 -3.66
N LYS A 97 17.31 -35.46 -4.49
CA LYS A 97 18.31 -36.46 -4.07
C LYS A 97 19.34 -35.88 -3.09
N MET A 98 19.78 -34.64 -3.32
CA MET A 98 20.71 -33.93 -2.43
C MET A 98 20.07 -33.66 -1.05
N ASN A 99 18.83 -33.18 -1.03
CA ASN A 99 18.10 -32.91 0.22
C ASN A 99 17.86 -34.19 1.02
N ALA A 100 17.48 -35.29 0.35
CA ALA A 100 17.27 -36.60 1.01
C ALA A 100 18.55 -37.20 1.61
N SER A 101 19.72 -36.85 1.09
CA SER A 101 21.01 -37.28 1.62
C SER A 101 21.57 -36.36 2.73
N GLY A 102 20.84 -35.31 3.13
CA GLY A 102 21.28 -34.33 4.12
C GLY A 102 22.33 -33.34 3.60
N CYS A 103 22.70 -33.44 2.32
CA CYS A 103 23.61 -32.52 1.64
C CYS A 103 22.83 -31.31 1.11
N ASN A 104 22.35 -30.44 2.01
CA ASN A 104 21.76 -29.15 1.63
C ASN A 104 22.86 -28.21 1.13
N ARG A 105 23.24 -28.33 -0.15
CA ARG A 105 24.00 -27.25 -0.81
C ARG A 105 23.02 -26.18 -1.24
N VAL A 106 23.17 -24.99 -0.70
CA VAL A 106 22.53 -23.80 -1.22
C VAL A 106 23.22 -23.43 -2.53
N SER A 107 22.47 -22.95 -3.54
CA SER A 107 23.07 -22.52 -4.81
C SER A 107 24.13 -21.46 -4.55
N VAL A 108 25.38 -21.75 -4.94
CA VAL A 108 26.51 -20.84 -4.77
C VAL A 108 26.48 -19.83 -5.93
N CYS A 109 25.64 -18.82 -5.78
CA CYS A 109 25.68 -17.61 -6.60
C CYS A 109 26.11 -16.44 -5.72
N GLN A 110 26.72 -15.44 -6.35
CA GLN A 110 27.12 -14.20 -5.72
C GLN A 110 25.90 -13.29 -5.58
N PHE A 111 25.67 -12.87 -4.34
CA PHE A 111 24.82 -11.74 -4.04
C PHE A 111 25.63 -10.47 -4.28
N HIS A 112 25.13 -9.60 -5.15
CA HIS A 112 25.76 -8.31 -5.35
C HIS A 112 25.38 -7.37 -4.20
N ASP A 113 26.30 -6.49 -3.80
CA ASP A 113 26.03 -5.49 -2.76
C ASP A 113 24.77 -4.68 -3.08
N HIS A 114 23.96 -4.39 -2.06
CA HIS A 114 22.70 -3.64 -2.15
C HIS A 114 21.55 -4.32 -2.93
N LEU A 115 21.62 -5.63 -3.19
CA LEU A 115 20.50 -6.37 -3.81
C LEU A 115 19.20 -6.20 -3.01
N CYS A 116 19.28 -6.42 -1.70
CA CYS A 116 18.22 -6.05 -0.77
C CYS A 116 18.51 -4.63 -0.27
N GLN A 117 17.59 -3.71 -0.56
CA GLN A 117 17.70 -2.31 -0.18
C GLN A 117 17.46 -2.13 1.32
N ASN A 118 17.74 -0.92 1.82
CA ASN A 118 17.46 -0.52 3.21
C ASN A 118 18.04 -1.48 4.26
N ASN A 119 19.27 -1.95 4.03
CA ASN A 119 19.98 -2.91 4.88
C ASN A 119 19.23 -4.23 5.08
N GLY A 120 18.33 -4.58 4.16
CA GLY A 120 17.73 -5.90 4.12
C GLY A 120 18.80 -6.98 3.97
N SER A 121 18.61 -8.08 4.69
CA SER A 121 19.42 -9.29 4.47
C SER A 121 18.76 -10.15 3.40
N TYR A 122 19.46 -11.17 2.90
CA TYR A 122 18.90 -12.12 1.95
C TYR A 122 19.06 -13.54 2.47
N VAL A 123 18.13 -14.39 2.04
CA VAL A 123 18.25 -15.83 2.19
C VAL A 123 18.16 -16.45 0.80
N ALA A 124 19.16 -17.26 0.47
CA ALA A 124 19.10 -18.09 -0.70
C ALA A 124 17.98 -19.13 -0.54
N LEU A 125 17.25 -19.38 -1.62
CA LEU A 125 16.15 -20.33 -1.63
C LEU A 125 16.57 -21.59 -2.39
N THR A 126 16.09 -22.73 -1.92
CA THR A 126 16.20 -23.98 -2.65
C THR A 126 14.98 -24.09 -3.58
N PRO A 127 15.18 -24.25 -4.90
CA PRO A 127 14.06 -24.37 -5.84
C PRO A 127 13.17 -25.56 -5.53
N THR A 128 11.86 -25.33 -5.50
CA THR A 128 10.84 -26.40 -5.41
C THR A 128 10.16 -26.64 -6.75
N ASP A 129 10.19 -25.64 -7.64
CA ASP A 129 9.64 -25.67 -9.00
C ASP A 129 10.41 -24.67 -9.89
N HIS A 130 9.89 -24.39 -11.10
CA HIS A 130 10.48 -23.43 -12.03
C HIS A 130 10.10 -21.96 -11.75
N THR A 131 9.20 -21.71 -10.81
CA THR A 131 8.76 -20.37 -10.40
C THR A 131 9.47 -19.86 -9.16
N THR A 132 10.14 -20.75 -8.43
CA THR A 132 10.83 -20.44 -7.18
C THR A 132 12.00 -19.49 -7.44
N PRO A 133 12.01 -18.26 -6.90
CA PRO A 133 13.15 -17.38 -6.99
C PRO A 133 14.38 -18.00 -6.33
N ARG A 134 15.59 -17.60 -6.76
CA ARG A 134 16.84 -18.11 -6.15
C ARG A 134 17.14 -17.53 -4.78
N TYR A 135 16.47 -16.45 -4.39
CA TYR A 135 16.61 -15.80 -3.09
C TYR A 135 15.33 -15.06 -2.69
N LYS A 136 15.28 -14.66 -1.42
CA LYS A 136 14.28 -13.78 -0.85
C LYS A 136 14.99 -12.74 0.00
N CYS A 137 14.59 -11.48 -0.09
CA CYS A 137 15.00 -10.47 0.88
C CYS A 137 14.25 -10.64 2.20
N GLN A 138 14.98 -10.48 3.30
CA GLN A 138 14.48 -10.35 4.66
C GLN A 138 14.64 -8.89 5.05
N CYS A 139 13.53 -8.15 4.97
CA CYS A 139 13.52 -6.72 5.24
C CYS A 139 13.68 -6.44 6.72
N LEU A 140 14.41 -5.37 7.02
CA LEU A 140 14.38 -4.80 8.36
C LEU A 140 12.98 -4.30 8.69
N THR A 141 12.66 -4.27 9.98
CA THR A 141 11.40 -3.71 10.48
C THR A 141 11.17 -2.32 9.92
N GLY A 142 9.96 -2.06 9.41
CA GLY A 142 9.59 -0.80 8.78
C GLY A 142 9.80 -0.74 7.27
N TYR A 143 10.29 -1.81 6.63
CA TYR A 143 10.44 -1.91 5.17
C TYR A 143 9.73 -3.13 4.59
N THR A 144 9.29 -3.01 3.33
CA THR A 144 8.56 -4.03 2.57
C THR A 144 8.96 -4.02 1.09
N GLY A 145 8.36 -4.92 0.31
CA GLY A 145 8.68 -5.17 -1.09
C GLY A 145 9.65 -6.33 -1.28
N SER A 146 9.71 -6.86 -2.50
CA SER A 146 10.58 -8.01 -2.84
C SER A 146 12.06 -7.73 -2.65
N LEU A 147 12.47 -6.46 -2.71
CA LEU A 147 13.84 -5.97 -2.52
C LEU A 147 13.97 -5.07 -1.29
N CYS A 148 12.97 -5.04 -0.40
CA CYS A 148 12.93 -4.13 0.75
C CYS A 148 13.02 -2.64 0.41
N GLN A 149 12.58 -2.28 -0.81
CA GLN A 149 12.73 -0.95 -1.39
C GLN A 149 11.71 0.07 -0.86
N HIS A 150 10.63 -0.39 -0.23
CA HIS A 150 9.54 0.49 0.22
C HIS A 150 9.57 0.62 1.74
N ALA A 151 9.63 1.85 2.24
CA ALA A 151 9.34 2.13 3.65
C ALA A 151 7.83 1.95 3.89
N ILE A 152 7.46 1.39 5.04
CA ILE A 152 6.07 1.20 5.43
C ILE A 152 5.55 2.54 5.96
N LYS A 153 4.86 3.31 5.10
CA LYS A 153 4.32 4.65 5.43
C LYS A 153 2.88 4.62 5.91
N SER A 154 2.13 3.59 5.53
CA SER A 154 0.70 3.46 5.81
C SER A 154 0.30 1.99 5.96
N CYS A 155 -0.96 1.75 6.32
CA CYS A 155 -1.53 0.40 6.41
C CYS A 155 -1.53 -0.33 5.06
N LEU A 156 -1.45 0.38 3.92
CA LEU A 156 -1.40 -0.22 2.59
C LEU A 156 -0.24 -1.21 2.44
N ALA A 157 0.91 -0.91 3.05
CA ALA A 157 2.08 -1.77 3.01
C ALA A 157 1.85 -3.18 3.61
N TYR A 158 0.78 -3.36 4.39
CA TYR A 158 0.39 -4.62 5.01
C TYR A 158 -0.73 -5.36 4.25
N SER A 159 -1.24 -4.82 3.15
CA SER A 159 -2.37 -5.41 2.40
C SER A 159 -2.09 -6.81 1.83
N ASN A 160 -0.82 -7.16 1.61
CA ASN A 160 -0.39 -8.48 1.14
C ASN A 160 -0.15 -9.50 2.28
N GLY A 161 -0.29 -9.08 3.54
CA GLY A 161 -0.08 -9.92 4.73
C GLY A 161 -1.39 -10.34 5.41
N SER A 162 -1.31 -10.60 6.73
CA SER A 162 -2.48 -10.83 7.57
C SER A 162 -3.27 -9.53 7.74
N ARG A 163 -4.47 -9.51 7.15
CA ARG A 163 -5.42 -8.38 7.10
C ARG A 163 -6.30 -8.34 8.35
N VAL A 164 -5.68 -8.17 9.53
CA VAL A 164 -6.39 -8.15 10.81
C VAL A 164 -6.41 -6.70 11.32
N PRO A 165 -7.58 -6.13 11.65
CA PRO A 165 -7.63 -4.79 12.23
C PRO A 165 -6.82 -4.71 13.54
N GLY A 166 -6.04 -3.64 13.72
CA GLY A 166 -5.19 -3.50 14.91
C GLY A 166 -4.09 -2.45 14.74
N ASN A 167 -3.16 -2.42 15.71
CA ASN A 167 -2.02 -1.50 15.68
C ASN A 167 -0.87 -2.08 14.84
N TYR A 168 -0.33 -1.25 13.96
CA TYR A 168 0.81 -1.55 13.11
C TYR A 168 1.84 -0.43 13.19
N GLN A 169 3.10 -0.79 13.03
CA GLN A 169 4.21 0.17 13.05
C GLN A 169 4.47 0.71 11.64
N VAL A 170 4.54 2.03 11.51
CA VAL A 170 4.88 2.73 10.26
C VAL A 170 6.06 3.68 10.50
N LEU A 171 6.67 4.19 9.43
CA LEU A 171 7.81 5.10 9.48
C LEU A 171 7.41 6.49 8.98
N ASP A 172 7.76 7.54 9.71
CA ASP A 172 7.64 8.90 9.19
C ASP A 172 8.76 9.23 8.19
N ASP A 173 8.73 10.44 7.62
CA ASP A 173 9.69 10.86 6.58
C ASP A 173 11.12 11.01 7.09
N ASN A 174 11.32 11.07 8.41
CA ASN A 174 12.64 11.03 9.04
C ASN A 174 13.04 9.61 9.47
N MET A 175 12.30 8.59 9.02
CA MET A 175 12.49 7.18 9.37
C MET A 175 12.31 6.90 10.86
N LYS A 176 11.61 7.77 11.60
CA LYS A 176 11.23 7.49 12.99
C LYS A 176 9.99 6.60 12.98
N PRO A 177 10.01 5.45 13.69
CA PRO A 177 8.84 4.60 13.79
C PRO A 177 7.76 5.20 14.70
N TYR A 178 6.51 4.96 14.35
CA TYR A 178 5.33 5.25 15.17
C TYR A 178 4.21 4.23 14.89
N GLU A 179 3.21 4.15 15.75
CA GLU A 179 2.08 3.23 15.57
C GLU A 179 0.88 3.93 14.93
N VAL A 180 0.16 3.19 14.08
CA VAL A 180 -1.14 3.57 13.52
C VAL A 180 -2.13 2.41 13.70
N PHE A 181 -3.41 2.71 13.79
CA PHE A 181 -4.45 1.68 13.71
C PHE A 181 -4.82 1.43 12.24
N CYS A 182 -4.77 0.17 11.83
CA CYS A 182 -5.17 -0.28 10.51
C CYS A 182 -6.54 -0.95 10.55
N ASP A 183 -7.41 -0.58 9.62
CA ASP A 183 -8.64 -1.30 9.33
C ASP A 183 -8.56 -1.91 7.92
N PHE A 184 -8.88 -3.20 7.83
CA PHE A 184 -8.86 -3.96 6.58
C PHE A 184 -10.28 -4.40 6.23
N ASP A 185 -10.97 -3.60 5.43
CA ASP A 185 -12.32 -3.90 4.99
C ASP A 185 -12.30 -4.91 3.84
N SER A 186 -12.41 -6.19 4.20
CA SER A 186 -12.43 -7.29 3.25
C SER A 186 -13.68 -7.30 2.36
N SER A 187 -14.76 -6.64 2.75
CA SER A 187 -16.00 -6.60 1.97
C SER A 187 -15.89 -5.66 0.77
N SER A 188 -15.15 -4.55 0.93
CA SER A 188 -14.94 -3.55 -0.11
C SER A 188 -13.53 -3.56 -0.72
N ASN A 189 -12.65 -4.46 -0.27
CA ASN A 189 -11.24 -4.55 -0.67
C ASN A 189 -10.46 -3.25 -0.40
N LYS A 190 -10.71 -2.63 0.76
CA LYS A 190 -10.08 -1.35 1.15
C LYS A 190 -9.26 -1.47 2.42
N VAL A 191 -8.14 -0.77 2.43
CA VAL A 191 -7.29 -0.58 3.62
C VAL A 191 -7.35 0.86 4.07
N TRP A 192 -7.44 1.05 5.39
CA TRP A 192 -7.56 2.34 6.02
C TRP A 192 -6.52 2.49 7.13
N THR A 193 -5.91 3.67 7.18
CA THR A 193 -5.00 4.10 8.24
C THR A 193 -5.70 5.17 9.07
N LEU A 194 -5.81 4.96 10.38
CA LEU A 194 -6.38 5.96 11.29
C LEU A 194 -5.42 7.15 11.41
N VAL A 195 -5.92 8.36 11.11
CA VAL A 195 -5.12 9.59 11.19
C VAL A 195 -5.59 10.53 12.30
N SER A 196 -6.84 10.42 12.73
CA SER A 196 -7.42 11.19 13.83
C SER A 196 -8.56 10.41 14.50
N SER A 197 -8.66 10.46 15.82
CA SER A 197 -9.80 9.98 16.61
C SER A 197 -9.96 10.82 17.87
N TYR A 198 -11.19 11.18 18.21
CA TYR A 198 -11.47 11.87 19.46
C TYR A 198 -12.89 11.64 19.96
N GLN A 199 -13.05 11.70 21.28
CA GLN A 199 -14.37 11.75 21.94
C GLN A 199 -14.99 13.15 21.85
N LEU A 200 -16.32 13.21 21.83
CA LEU A 200 -17.08 14.46 21.79
C LEU A 200 -16.67 15.43 22.90
N GLN A 201 -16.47 14.94 24.12
CA GLN A 201 -16.04 15.76 25.26
C GLN A 201 -14.68 16.45 25.04
N ASN A 202 -13.84 15.90 24.17
CA ASN A 202 -12.51 16.41 23.85
C ASN A 202 -12.49 17.28 22.58
N LYS A 203 -13.65 17.58 21.97
CA LYS A 203 -13.76 18.29 20.68
C LYS A 203 -12.93 19.58 20.58
N VAL A 204 -12.74 20.29 21.69
CA VAL A 204 -12.00 21.56 21.73
C VAL A 204 -10.53 21.38 21.31
N ASN A 205 -9.93 20.23 21.62
CA ASN A 205 -8.55 19.93 21.24
C ASN A 205 -8.42 19.57 19.74
N PHE A 206 -9.54 19.34 19.07
CA PHE A 206 -9.64 18.86 17.69
C PHE A 206 -10.35 19.86 16.77
N ASP A 207 -10.55 21.10 17.23
CA ASP A 207 -11.24 22.18 16.51
C ASP A 207 -10.41 22.79 15.37
N LYS A 208 -9.12 22.45 15.25
CA LYS A 208 -8.21 23.00 14.24
C LYS A 208 -8.33 22.28 12.91
N SER A 209 -8.39 23.03 11.81
CA SER A 209 -8.31 22.51 10.43
C SER A 209 -7.16 21.52 10.23
N TYR A 210 -7.37 20.48 9.41
CA TYR A 210 -6.32 19.53 9.04
C TYR A 210 -5.22 20.15 8.15
N SER A 211 -5.44 21.36 7.64
CA SER A 211 -4.38 22.17 7.00
C SER A 211 -3.31 22.68 7.96
N LYS A 212 -3.57 22.64 9.28
CA LYS A 212 -2.65 23.06 10.34
C LYS A 212 -1.96 21.86 10.99
N ASN A 213 -0.68 22.03 11.32
CA ASN A 213 0.06 21.04 12.08
C ASN A 213 -0.34 21.12 13.57
N TRP A 214 -1.15 20.18 14.03
CA TRP A 214 -1.70 20.15 15.39
C TRP A 214 -1.80 18.71 15.92
N PRO A 215 -0.66 18.04 16.18
CA PRO A 215 -0.67 16.66 16.66
C PRO A 215 -1.19 16.54 18.09
N VAL A 216 -1.84 15.42 18.39
CA VAL A 216 -2.28 15.01 19.73
C VAL A 216 -1.99 13.52 19.88
N ASN A 217 -1.14 13.12 20.83
CA ASN A 217 -0.79 11.71 21.07
C ASN A 217 -0.34 10.93 19.80
N GLU A 218 0.35 11.58 18.86
CA GLU A 218 0.60 11.06 17.51
C GLU A 218 1.50 9.80 17.40
N ASP A 219 2.17 9.41 18.48
CA ASP A 219 3.03 8.21 18.52
C ASP A 219 2.27 6.96 19.00
N THR A 220 1.04 7.09 19.53
CA THR A 220 0.26 5.97 20.07
C THR A 220 -1.24 6.12 19.71
N PRO A 221 -1.80 5.24 18.86
CA PRO A 221 -3.22 5.26 18.51
C PRO A 221 -4.11 5.14 19.73
N ARG A 222 -5.12 6.01 19.82
CA ARG A 222 -6.13 6.00 20.89
C ARG A 222 -7.47 6.46 20.33
N TRP A 223 -8.56 6.03 20.95
CA TRP A 223 -9.90 6.42 20.52
C TRP A 223 -10.34 7.78 21.09
N ASP A 224 -9.87 8.11 22.29
CA ASP A 224 -10.28 9.27 23.08
C ASP A 224 -9.67 10.60 22.61
N GLU A 225 -8.37 10.59 22.32
CA GLU A 225 -7.61 11.73 21.82
C GLU A 225 -6.37 11.26 21.02
N TYR A 226 -6.45 11.31 19.70
CA TYR A 226 -5.36 10.95 18.80
C TYR A 226 -5.45 11.76 17.51
N ARG A 227 -4.36 12.42 17.11
CA ARG A 227 -4.25 13.14 15.86
C ARG A 227 -2.80 13.14 15.41
N LEU A 228 -2.55 12.61 14.23
CA LEU A 228 -1.24 12.69 13.61
C LEU A 228 -0.86 14.15 13.29
N SER A 229 0.43 14.45 13.32
CA SER A 229 0.95 15.70 12.76
C SER A 229 0.64 15.80 11.27
N LYS A 230 0.53 17.02 10.74
CA LYS A 230 0.25 17.25 9.31
C LYS A 230 1.25 16.52 8.40
N PRO A 231 2.58 16.53 8.67
CA PRO A 231 3.54 15.78 7.84
C PRO A 231 3.27 14.27 7.83
N ARG A 232 2.92 13.67 8.98
CA ARG A 232 2.58 12.24 9.04
C ARG A 232 1.28 11.92 8.30
N MET A 233 0.27 12.76 8.45
CA MET A 233 -0.96 12.64 7.66
C MET A 233 -0.67 12.71 6.16
N GLN A 234 0.20 13.62 5.73
CA GLN A 234 0.59 13.74 4.32
C GLN A 234 1.32 12.49 3.83
N SER A 235 2.25 11.95 4.63
CA SER A 235 2.96 10.71 4.31
C SER A 235 1.99 9.54 4.10
N VAL A 236 0.98 9.41 4.96
CA VAL A 236 -0.10 8.41 4.81
C VAL A 236 -0.99 8.71 3.59
N GLN A 237 -1.32 9.99 3.35
CA GLN A 237 -2.18 10.41 2.24
C GLN A 237 -1.53 10.12 0.88
N ASN A 238 -0.20 10.16 0.78
CA ASN A 238 0.53 9.84 -0.45
C ASN A 238 0.30 8.38 -0.91
N ASP A 239 0.00 7.47 0.01
CA ASP A 239 -0.38 6.08 -0.27
C ASP A 239 -1.91 5.89 -0.39
N SER A 240 -2.69 6.96 -0.31
CA SER A 240 -4.16 6.91 -0.19
C SER A 240 -4.85 7.63 -1.34
N SER A 241 -5.95 7.07 -1.83
CA SER A 241 -6.80 7.70 -2.85
C SER A 241 -8.13 8.21 -2.29
N LYS A 242 -8.46 7.87 -1.05
CA LYS A 242 -9.73 8.16 -0.38
C LYS A 242 -9.52 8.55 1.08
N PHE A 243 -10.53 9.19 1.64
CA PHE A 243 -10.71 9.28 3.08
C PHE A 243 -12.12 8.85 3.47
N ARG A 244 -12.28 8.51 4.74
CA ARG A 244 -13.60 8.33 5.35
C ARG A 244 -13.65 8.92 6.75
N VAL A 245 -14.86 9.28 7.18
CA VAL A 245 -15.17 9.60 8.56
C VAL A 245 -16.12 8.56 9.11
N THR A 246 -15.82 8.04 10.29
CA THR A 246 -16.67 7.07 11.00
C THR A 246 -17.02 7.60 12.38
N CYS A 247 -18.17 7.16 12.89
CA CYS A 247 -18.59 7.41 14.26
C CYS A 247 -18.54 6.11 15.07
N LYS A 248 -18.08 6.20 16.33
CA LYS A 248 -18.08 5.08 17.29
C LYS A 248 -17.48 3.79 16.75
N TYR A 249 -16.44 3.89 15.93
CA TYR A 249 -15.77 2.71 15.39
C TYR A 249 -15.14 1.85 16.51
N ASP A 250 -14.73 2.50 17.60
CA ASP A 250 -14.14 1.86 18.77
C ASP A 250 -15.07 0.86 19.48
N THR A 251 -16.38 1.09 19.46
CA THR A 251 -17.38 0.19 20.06
C THR A 251 -18.12 -0.66 19.05
N ASP A 252 -18.48 -0.06 17.91
CA ASP A 252 -19.42 -0.68 16.96
C ASP A 252 -18.72 -1.26 15.73
N GLY A 253 -17.43 -0.99 15.54
CA GLY A 253 -16.70 -1.29 14.31
C GLY A 253 -17.20 -0.45 13.13
N LEU A 254 -17.03 -0.98 11.91
CA LEU A 254 -17.51 -0.32 10.70
C LEU A 254 -19.04 -0.36 10.64
N ASN A 255 -19.66 0.82 10.67
CA ASN A 255 -21.09 1.01 10.52
C ASN A 255 -21.34 2.22 9.61
N TYR A 256 -22.20 2.05 8.62
CA TYR A 256 -22.50 3.04 7.59
C TYR A 256 -23.56 4.07 8.00
N THR A 257 -24.21 3.93 9.16
CA THR A 257 -24.98 5.03 9.75
C THR A 257 -24.02 6.06 10.35
N ASP A 258 -24.17 7.34 9.99
CA ASP A 258 -23.25 8.42 10.35
C ASP A 258 -21.83 8.13 9.83
N TYR A 259 -21.73 8.10 8.51
CA TYR A 259 -20.53 7.74 7.76
C TYR A 259 -20.36 8.68 6.58
N LEU A 260 -19.11 8.99 6.25
CA LEU A 260 -18.74 9.75 5.07
C LEU A 260 -17.56 9.10 4.38
N GLU A 261 -17.59 8.97 3.06
CA GLU A 261 -16.45 8.56 2.24
C GLU A 261 -16.36 9.40 0.97
N ALA A 262 -15.14 9.82 0.62
CA ALA A 262 -14.87 10.49 -0.63
C ALA A 262 -13.43 10.25 -1.09
N ARG A 263 -13.22 10.35 -2.41
CA ARG A 263 -11.90 10.38 -3.02
C ARG A 263 -11.16 11.69 -2.75
N ASN A 264 -9.85 11.59 -2.59
CA ASN A 264 -8.94 12.71 -2.39
C ASN A 264 -8.93 13.66 -3.60
N GLU A 265 -9.27 13.17 -4.80
CA GLU A 265 -9.39 13.99 -6.02
C GLU A 265 -10.57 14.98 -5.96
N HIS A 266 -11.60 14.67 -5.18
CA HIS A 266 -12.76 15.54 -4.98
C HIS A 266 -12.58 16.42 -3.74
N VAL A 267 -12.09 15.85 -2.65
CA VAL A 267 -11.86 16.55 -1.39
C VAL A 267 -10.54 16.09 -0.78
N ASP A 268 -9.51 16.91 -0.91
CA ASP A 268 -8.25 16.72 -0.21
C ASP A 268 -8.34 17.31 1.19
N VAL A 269 -8.65 16.48 2.20
CA VAL A 269 -8.85 16.94 3.58
C VAL A 269 -7.67 17.76 4.14
N LEU A 270 -6.42 17.52 3.72
CA LEU A 270 -5.27 18.25 4.24
C LEU A 270 -5.11 19.66 3.63
N ASN A 271 -5.69 19.89 2.46
CA ASN A 271 -5.59 21.17 1.73
C ASN A 271 -6.95 21.81 1.42
N PHE A 272 -8.05 21.16 1.79
CA PHE A 272 -9.40 21.63 1.59
C PHE A 272 -9.65 22.88 2.43
N VAL A 273 -10.01 23.96 1.72
CA VAL A 273 -10.47 25.21 2.31
C VAL A 273 -11.82 25.52 1.70
N ASP A 274 -12.87 25.52 2.54
CA ASP A 274 -14.21 25.83 2.08
C ASP A 274 -14.30 27.27 1.56
N GLN A 275 -15.15 27.46 0.54
CA GLN A 275 -15.38 28.74 -0.13
C GLN A 275 -16.79 29.26 0.16
N GLN A 276 -17.36 28.86 1.30
CA GLN A 276 -18.71 29.22 1.70
C GLN A 276 -18.77 30.71 2.01
N THR A 277 -19.79 31.40 1.49
CA THR A 277 -20.07 32.80 1.86
C THR A 277 -21.52 32.93 2.32
N SER A 278 -21.89 34.11 2.84
CA SER A 278 -23.27 34.39 3.22
C SER A 278 -24.26 34.30 2.04
N SER A 279 -23.78 34.31 0.80
CA SER A 279 -24.61 34.33 -0.42
C SER A 279 -24.24 33.23 -1.43
N THR A 280 -23.26 32.38 -1.13
CA THR A 280 -22.78 31.35 -2.06
C THR A 280 -22.67 30.02 -1.33
N VAL A 281 -23.40 29.04 -1.86
CA VAL A 281 -23.28 27.64 -1.47
C VAL A 281 -22.40 26.93 -2.50
N VAL A 282 -21.33 26.31 -2.02
CA VAL A 282 -20.41 25.48 -2.78
C VAL A 282 -20.53 24.06 -2.27
N CYS A 283 -20.90 23.14 -3.16
CA CYS A 283 -21.06 21.75 -2.84
C CYS A 283 -19.79 20.97 -3.21
N SER A 284 -19.43 20.02 -2.35
CA SER A 284 -18.33 19.07 -2.57
C SER A 284 -18.89 17.71 -2.95
N PHE A 285 -18.28 17.05 -3.93
CA PHE A 285 -18.69 15.71 -4.33
C PHE A 285 -18.14 14.66 -3.35
N VAL A 286 -19.00 13.73 -2.95
CA VAL A 286 -18.67 12.61 -2.04
C VAL A 286 -19.15 11.30 -2.64
N ASP A 287 -18.43 10.20 -2.36
CA ASP A 287 -18.78 8.89 -2.92
C ASP A 287 -19.94 8.27 -2.13
N TYR A 288 -20.00 8.49 -0.81
CA TYR A 288 -21.15 8.11 0.03
C TYR A 288 -21.20 8.96 1.30
N VAL A 289 -22.41 9.35 1.70
CA VAL A 289 -22.68 10.00 3.00
C VAL A 289 -23.96 9.43 3.59
N ASN A 290 -23.97 9.29 4.91
CA ASN A 290 -25.15 8.98 5.71
C ASN A 290 -25.12 9.85 6.96
N ILE A 291 -26.21 10.56 7.27
CA ILE A 291 -26.40 11.30 8.51
C ILE A 291 -27.76 10.90 9.08
N ARG A 292 -27.76 10.26 10.25
CA ARG A 292 -28.95 9.75 10.97
C ARG A 292 -29.83 8.81 10.15
N GLY A 293 -29.27 8.13 9.15
CA GLY A 293 -30.02 7.23 8.27
C GLY A 293 -30.50 7.88 6.96
N ASP A 294 -30.39 9.20 6.80
CA ASP A 294 -30.55 9.83 5.49
C ASP A 294 -29.24 9.66 4.73
N ASP A 295 -29.27 8.94 3.61
CA ASP A 295 -28.09 8.61 2.83
C ASP A 295 -28.15 9.08 1.39
N CYS A 296 -26.96 9.20 0.80
CA CYS A 296 -26.77 9.60 -0.58
C CYS A 296 -25.43 9.08 -1.09
N GLY A 297 -25.42 8.50 -2.30
CA GLY A 297 -24.23 8.00 -2.98
C GLY A 297 -23.92 8.82 -4.22
N PHE A 298 -22.62 8.99 -4.50
CA PHE A 298 -22.10 9.72 -5.68
C PHE A 298 -22.77 11.08 -5.89
N CYS A 299 -22.81 11.89 -4.83
CA CYS A 299 -23.60 13.10 -4.80
C CYS A 299 -22.86 14.24 -4.11
N THR A 300 -23.45 15.43 -4.14
CA THR A 300 -22.83 16.62 -3.57
C THR A 300 -23.40 16.99 -2.21
N MET A 301 -22.56 17.50 -1.32
CA MET A 301 -22.95 18.00 0.01
C MET A 301 -22.12 19.22 0.42
N ILE A 302 -22.57 19.96 1.42
CA ILE A 302 -21.77 21.04 2.00
C ILE A 302 -20.75 20.47 2.98
N LEU A 303 -19.49 20.84 2.78
CA LEU A 303 -18.39 20.55 3.70
C LEU A 303 -17.69 21.85 4.08
N TYR A 304 -17.24 21.92 5.33
CA TYR A 304 -16.59 23.07 5.91
C TYR A 304 -15.20 22.71 6.42
N GLN A 305 -14.22 23.56 6.14
CA GLN A 305 -12.90 23.53 6.75
C GLN A 305 -12.17 24.81 6.36
N ASN A 306 -11.77 25.62 7.34
CA ASN A 306 -10.92 26.78 7.09
C ASN A 306 -10.10 27.08 8.34
N VAL A 307 -10.67 27.88 9.25
CA VAL A 307 -10.10 28.09 10.59
C VAL A 307 -10.40 26.86 11.47
N TYR A 308 -11.58 26.29 11.29
CA TYR A 308 -12.06 25.15 12.06
C TYR A 308 -11.81 23.81 11.36
N THR A 309 -11.92 22.74 12.13
CA THR A 309 -11.80 21.34 11.70
C THR A 309 -12.81 20.99 10.61
N PHE A 310 -12.50 19.94 9.86
CA PHE A 310 -13.38 19.40 8.84
C PHE A 310 -14.73 18.96 9.46
N HIS A 311 -15.84 19.43 8.91
CA HIS A 311 -17.20 19.06 9.35
C HIS A 311 -18.22 19.30 8.22
N ALA A 312 -19.44 18.83 8.44
CA ALA A 312 -20.63 19.14 7.65
C ALA A 312 -21.68 19.83 8.53
N ASP A 313 -22.61 20.57 7.93
CA ASP A 313 -23.77 21.15 8.62
C ASP A 313 -25.06 20.57 8.01
N SER A 314 -25.72 19.64 8.70
CA SER A 314 -26.94 18.99 8.17
C SER A 314 -28.17 19.88 8.19
N SER A 315 -28.10 21.07 8.80
CA SER A 315 -29.16 22.09 8.72
C SER A 315 -29.05 22.98 7.48
N ARG A 316 -27.93 22.88 6.74
CA ARG A 316 -27.65 23.61 5.51
C ARG A 316 -27.43 22.65 4.35
N THR A 317 -28.51 22.28 3.69
CA THR A 317 -28.48 21.36 2.54
C THR A 317 -28.95 22.00 1.23
N ASP A 318 -29.43 23.24 1.30
CA ASP A 318 -29.96 23.96 0.13
C ASP A 318 -28.88 24.14 -0.95
N GLY A 319 -29.16 23.66 -2.16
CA GLY A 319 -28.29 23.81 -3.33
C GLY A 319 -27.36 22.62 -3.61
N CYS A 320 -27.31 21.62 -2.74
CA CYS A 320 -26.58 20.36 -2.96
C CYS A 320 -27.55 19.18 -3.05
N ASP A 321 -27.06 18.03 -3.53
CA ASP A 321 -27.89 16.84 -3.71
C ASP A 321 -28.29 16.19 -2.38
N PHE A 322 -27.36 16.13 -1.43
CA PHE A 322 -27.60 15.55 -0.11
C PHE A 322 -28.62 16.39 0.67
N GLN A 323 -29.67 15.75 1.15
CA GLN A 323 -30.69 16.34 2.00
C GLN A 323 -30.79 15.54 3.29
N SER A 324 -30.90 16.22 4.42
CA SER A 324 -31.05 15.59 5.73
C SER A 324 -32.30 16.09 6.43
N THR A 325 -32.95 15.19 7.15
CA THR A 325 -34.12 15.44 7.96
C THR A 325 -33.75 15.43 9.45
N GLY A 326 -34.55 16.13 10.25
CA GLY A 326 -34.38 16.15 11.70
C GLY A 326 -33.09 16.79 12.20
N ALA A 327 -32.49 17.71 11.43
CA ALA A 327 -31.32 18.46 11.88
C ALA A 327 -31.66 19.36 13.07
N GLU A 328 -30.81 19.34 14.09
CA GLU A 328 -30.98 20.14 15.30
C GLU A 328 -30.65 21.63 15.03
N LYS A 329 -31.27 22.53 15.80
CA LYS A 329 -30.95 23.96 15.76
C LYS A 329 -30.63 24.47 17.16
N CYS A 330 -29.36 24.77 17.39
CA CYS A 330 -28.87 25.32 18.65
C CYS A 330 -28.93 26.84 18.59
N GLY A 331 -30.16 27.38 18.65
CA GLY A 331 -30.40 28.81 18.43
C GLY A 331 -30.16 29.21 16.98
N GLY A 332 -29.14 30.03 16.73
CA GLY A 332 -28.77 30.47 15.37
C GLY A 332 -27.76 29.56 14.65
N ILE A 333 -27.36 28.46 15.28
CA ILE A 333 -26.30 27.55 14.80
C ILE A 333 -26.95 26.26 14.31
N GLY A 334 -26.50 25.81 13.13
CA GLY A 334 -26.87 24.54 12.53
C GLY A 334 -26.15 23.35 13.15
N GLU A 335 -26.74 22.17 13.05
CA GLU A 335 -26.13 20.95 13.56
C GLU A 335 -24.84 20.58 12.82
N ASP A 336 -23.74 20.45 13.56
CA ASP A 336 -22.46 20.01 13.02
C ASP A 336 -22.34 18.47 13.06
N ASN A 337 -21.94 17.90 11.93
CA ASN A 337 -21.68 16.47 11.76
C ASN A 337 -20.21 16.24 11.39
N PHE A 338 -19.66 15.07 11.75
CA PHE A 338 -18.29 14.65 11.43
C PHE A 338 -17.16 15.52 12.00
N GLY A 339 -17.47 16.64 12.68
CA GLY A 339 -16.52 17.45 13.43
C GLY A 339 -17.14 18.72 14.00
N LEU A 340 -16.32 19.57 14.62
CA LEU A 340 -16.64 20.87 15.28
C LEU A 340 -17.64 20.79 16.45
N TYR A 341 -18.82 20.22 16.23
CA TYR A 341 -19.84 19.90 17.23
C TYR A 341 -20.27 21.07 18.11
N ASN A 342 -20.39 22.29 17.57
CA ASN A 342 -20.93 23.44 18.29
C ASN A 342 -22.43 23.30 18.53
N CYS A 343 -23.15 22.76 17.55
CA CYS A 343 -24.49 22.22 17.74
C CYS A 343 -24.47 20.72 17.50
N VAL A 344 -25.08 19.96 18.39
CA VAL A 344 -25.07 18.50 18.37
C VAL A 344 -26.48 17.94 18.37
N ASN A 345 -26.64 16.78 17.74
CA ASN A 345 -27.86 16.01 17.79
C ASN A 345 -27.54 14.62 18.35
N PRO A 346 -28.11 14.23 19.50
CA PRO A 346 -27.83 12.92 20.10
C PRO A 346 -28.23 11.72 19.24
N ALA A 347 -29.03 11.92 18.18
CA ALA A 347 -29.34 10.87 17.21
C ALA A 347 -28.16 10.57 16.25
N HIS A 348 -27.21 11.49 16.09
CA HIS A 348 -26.00 11.29 15.30
C HIS A 348 -24.92 10.59 16.14
N ARG A 349 -24.44 9.44 15.69
CA ARG A 349 -23.58 8.54 16.48
C ARG A 349 -22.32 9.21 17.02
N CYS A 350 -21.65 10.08 16.25
CA CYS A 350 -20.44 10.77 16.69
C CYS A 350 -20.68 11.75 17.86
N SER A 351 -21.93 12.16 18.08
CA SER A 351 -22.30 13.14 19.11
C SER A 351 -23.42 12.63 20.03
N SER A 352 -23.66 11.31 20.03
CA SER A 352 -24.71 10.64 20.81
C SER A 352 -24.49 10.71 22.33
N SER A 353 -23.24 10.87 22.77
CA SER A 353 -22.84 10.98 24.17
C SER A 353 -21.47 11.65 24.27
N ALA A 354 -21.06 12.02 25.50
CA ALA A 354 -19.77 12.65 25.76
C ALA A 354 -18.57 11.77 25.36
N ASP A 355 -18.71 10.45 25.48
CA ASP A 355 -17.74 9.42 25.11
C ASP A 355 -17.90 8.92 23.66
N ALA A 356 -18.88 9.43 22.90
CA ALA A 356 -19.00 9.10 21.48
C ALA A 356 -17.78 9.60 20.70
N THR A 357 -17.27 8.79 19.77
CA THR A 357 -16.02 9.07 19.07
C THR A 357 -16.25 9.41 17.59
N THR A 358 -15.35 10.22 17.04
CA THR A 358 -15.25 10.54 15.60
C THR A 358 -13.86 10.14 15.11
N GLN A 359 -13.77 9.38 14.03
CA GLN A 359 -12.49 9.01 13.41
C GLN A 359 -12.38 9.52 11.98
N LEU A 360 -11.21 10.04 11.63
CA LEU A 360 -10.81 10.29 10.25
C LEU A 360 -9.77 9.24 9.82
N TRP A 361 -9.96 8.71 8.62
CA TRP A 361 -9.13 7.67 8.02
C TRP A 361 -8.68 8.05 6.62
N PHE A 362 -7.47 7.67 6.25
CA PHE A 362 -6.99 7.71 4.86
C PHE A 362 -6.77 6.30 4.35
N GLY A 363 -7.15 6.04 3.10
CA GLY A 363 -7.11 4.70 2.55
C GLY A 363 -7.20 4.61 1.04
N THR A 364 -7.18 3.39 0.55
CA THR A 364 -7.29 3.08 -0.88
C THR A 364 -7.83 1.66 -1.09
N ASP A 365 -8.20 1.37 -2.33
CA ASP A 365 -8.54 0.02 -2.77
C ASP A 365 -7.24 -0.79 -2.92
N TRP A 366 -7.16 -2.04 -2.43
CA TRP A 366 -5.92 -2.83 -2.42
C TRP A 366 -5.76 -3.86 -3.55
N LEU A 367 -6.55 -3.73 -4.63
CA LEU A 367 -6.59 -4.70 -5.73
C LEU A 367 -5.45 -4.51 -6.74
#